data_AF-A0A959GBA3-F1
#
_entry.id   AF-A0A959GBA3-F1
#
_cell.length_a   1.000
_cell.length_b   1.000
_cell.length_c   1.000
_cell.angle_alpha   90.00
_cell.angle_beta   90.00
_cell.angle_gamma   90.00
#
_symmetry.space_group_name_H-M   'P 1'
#
loop_
_entity.id
_entity.type
_entity.pdbx_description
1 polymer ?
#
loop_
_entity_poly.entity_id
_entity_poly.type
_entity_poly.pdbx_seq_one_letter_code
_entity_poly.pdbx_strand_id
1 'polypeptide(L)'
;MKNGSVSSILILSELLILLLLWLNNEFLASLVSAIIVVVSLAIWIVAVISEKIERSKVSRSFFKTILMIALIPVVLAIFFFYINGGIEWK
;
A
#
# COMPACT_ATOMS: atom_id res chain seq x y z
N MET A 1 11.45 12.15 18.11
CA MET A 1 10.58 11.01 17.72
C MET A 1 11.38 10.04 16.87
N LYS A 2 11.44 8.75 17.23
CA LYS A 2 12.11 7.72 16.42
C LYS A 2 11.35 7.56 15.09
N ASN A 3 11.99 7.78 13.94
CA ASN A 3 11.34 7.73 12.61
C ASN A 3 10.53 6.43 12.35
N GLY A 4 10.87 5.32 13.01
CA GLY A 4 10.10 4.07 12.90
C GLY A 4 8.67 4.13 13.48
N SER A 5 8.40 5.01 14.45
CA SER A 5 7.05 5.14 15.04
C SER A 5 6.06 5.73 14.04
N VAL A 6 6.48 6.74 13.28
CA VAL A 6 5.62 7.42 12.30
C VAL A 6 5.25 6.49 11.13
N SER A 7 6.22 5.74 10.60
CA SER A 7 5.93 4.76 9.53
C SER A 7 4.95 3.67 9.96
N SER A 8 5.02 3.24 11.23
CA SER A 8 4.13 2.23 11.77
C SER A 8 2.69 2.75 11.87
N ILE A 9 2.52 4.01 12.28
CA ILE A 9 1.21 4.67 12.36
C ILE A 9 0.58 4.79 10.97
N LEU A 10 1.38 5.15 9.96
CA LEU A 10 0.89 5.26 8.57
C LEU A 10 0.37 3.90 8.05
N ILE A 11 1.16 2.84 8.19
CA ILE A 11 0.78 1.48 7.81
C ILE A 11 -0.49 1.02 8.51
N LEU A 12 -0.59 1.28 9.82
CA LEU A 12 -1.76 0.89 10.60
C LEU A 12 -3.01 1.67 10.19
N SER A 13 -2.86 2.98 9.92
CA SER A 13 -3.97 3.82 9.45
C SER A 13 -4.47 3.39 8.07
N GLU A 14 -3.57 3.08 7.14
CA GLU A 14 -3.91 2.55 5.81
C GLU A 14 -4.68 1.23 5.94
N LEU A 15 -4.18 0.30 6.75
CA LEU A 15 -4.84 -0.98 6.99
C LEU A 15 -6.26 -0.80 7.54
N LEU A 16 -6.44 0.06 8.56
CA LEU A 16 -7.75 0.31 9.16
C LEU A 16 -8.72 0.96 8.17
N ILE A 17 -8.27 1.96 7.42
CA ILE A 17 -9.10 2.67 6.44
C ILE A 17 -9.53 1.70 5.33
N LEU A 18 -8.59 0.94 4.76
CA LEU A 18 -8.89 -0.01 3.70
C LEU A 18 -9.79 -1.14 4.20
N LEU A 19 -9.56 -1.67 5.41
CA LEU A 19 -10.41 -2.71 5.97
C LEU A 19 -11.86 -2.22 6.15
N LEU A 20 -12.05 -1.00 6.67
CA LEU A 20 -13.38 -0.40 6.72
C LEU A 20 -13.98 -0.20 5.33
N LEU A 21 -13.17 0.22 4.35
CA LEU A 21 -13.64 0.41 2.98
C LEU A 21 -14.11 -0.91 2.37
N TRP A 22 -13.32 -1.98 2.50
CA TRP A 22 -13.66 -3.33 2.02
C TRP A 22 -14.92 -3.90 2.67
N LEU A 23 -15.17 -3.57 3.95
CA LEU A 23 -16.39 -4.00 4.66
C LEU A 23 -17.64 -3.22 4.25
N ASN A 24 -17.51 -2.00 3.72
CA ASN A 24 -18.65 -1.13 3.41
C ASN A 24 -18.96 -1.04 1.91
N ASN A 25 -17.94 -1.04 1.04
CA ASN A 25 -18.11 -0.85 -0.40
C ASN A 25 -16.97 -1.50 -1.18
N GLU A 26 -17.24 -2.67 -1.76
CA GLU A 26 -16.25 -3.46 -2.51
C GLU A 26 -15.72 -2.74 -3.77
N PHE A 27 -16.60 -2.01 -4.47
CA PHE A 27 -16.21 -1.27 -5.68
C PHE A 27 -15.20 -0.18 -5.35
N LEU A 28 -15.52 0.69 -4.38
CA LEU A 28 -14.60 1.74 -3.95
C LEU A 28 -13.34 1.15 -3.34
N ALA A 29 -13.45 0.06 -2.58
CA ALA A 29 -12.32 -0.59 -1.95
C ALA A 29 -11.32 -1.16 -2.96
N SER A 30 -11.81 -1.88 -3.97
CA SER A 30 -10.98 -2.43 -5.04
C SER A 30 -10.33 -1.33 -5.88
N LEU A 31 -11.08 -0.27 -6.23
CA LEU A 31 -10.57 0.86 -6.99
C LEU A 31 -9.46 1.61 -6.23
N VAL A 32 -9.71 1.98 -4.97
CA VAL A 32 -8.73 2.68 -4.12
C VAL A 32 -7.51 1.80 -3.88
N SER A 33 -7.71 0.51 -3.61
CA SER A 33 -6.61 -0.45 -3.44
C SER A 33 -5.71 -0.49 -4.69
N ALA A 34 -6.31 -0.60 -5.88
CA ALA A 34 -5.58 -0.61 -7.14
C ALA A 34 -4.77 0.68 -7.36
N ILE A 35 -5.37 1.84 -7.10
CA ILE A 35 -4.68 3.15 -7.22
C ILE A 35 -3.48 3.20 -6.27
N ILE A 36 -3.66 2.84 -5.00
CA ILE A 36 -2.58 2.87 -4.02
C ILE A 36 -1.43 1.95 -4.45
N VAL A 37 -1.72 0.74 -4.91
CA VAL A 37 -0.71 -0.21 -5.38
C VAL A 37 0.09 0.38 -6.55
N VAL A 38 -0.60 0.88 -7.58
CA VAL A 38 0.05 1.39 -8.79
C VAL A 38 0.90 2.61 -8.47
N VAL A 39 0.38 3.57 -7.71
CA VAL A 39 1.10 4.80 -7.34
C VAL A 39 2.31 4.48 -6.47
N SER A 40 2.13 3.65 -5.45
CA SER A 40 3.20 3.29 -4.51
C SER A 40 4.32 2.51 -5.19
N LEU A 41 3.97 1.58 -6.09
CA LEU A 41 4.96 0.85 -6.88
C LEU A 41 5.69 1.77 -7.87
N ALA A 42 4.99 2.69 -8.55
CA ALA A 42 5.62 3.65 -9.44
C ALA A 42 6.65 4.51 -8.68
N ILE A 43 6.28 5.03 -7.51
CA ILE A 43 7.19 5.79 -6.63
C ILE A 43 8.38 4.93 -6.22
N TRP A 44 8.13 3.68 -5.80
CA TRP A 44 9.18 2.76 -5.39
C TRP A 44 10.17 2.47 -6.53
N ILE A 45 9.67 2.19 -7.73
CA ILE A 45 10.48 1.92 -8.92
C ILE A 45 11.35 3.14 -9.25
N VAL A 46 10.76 4.33 -9.34
CA VAL A 46 11.49 5.57 -9.64
C VAL A 46 12.56 5.83 -8.57
N ALA A 47 12.23 5.65 -7.29
CA ALA A 47 13.17 5.82 -6.20
C ALA A 47 14.33 4.81 -6.27
N VAL A 48 14.06 3.55 -6.62
CA VAL A 48 15.10 2.52 -6.75
C VAL A 48 16.00 2.80 -7.95
N ILE A 49 15.44 3.24 -9.08
CA ILE A 49 16.20 3.63 -10.26
C ILE A 49 17.10 4.82 -9.93
N SER A 50 16.55 5.85 -9.27
CA SER A 50 17.30 7.04 -8.87
C SER A 50 18.46 6.69 -7.94
N GLU A 51 18.23 5.88 -6.91
CA GLU A 51 19.27 5.45 -5.96
C GLU A 51 20.40 4.63 -6.62
N LYS A 52 20.10 3.91 -7.72
CA LYS A 52 21.09 3.17 -8.51
C LYS A 52 21.95 4.07 -9.40
N ILE A 53 21.39 5.15 -9.92
CA ILE A 53 22.11 6.10 -10.79
C ILE A 53 22.99 7.01 -9.93
N GLU A 54 22.41 7.57 -8.88
CA GLU A 54 23.11 8.46 -7.96
C GLU A 54 22.70 8.08 -6.54
N ARG A 55 23.69 7.77 -5.67
CA ARG A 55 23.41 7.39 -4.28
C ARG A 55 22.80 8.59 -3.55
N SER A 56 21.48 8.66 -3.51
CA SER A 56 20.70 9.79 -3.00
C SER A 56 20.66 9.87 -1.47
N LYS A 57 21.35 8.96 -0.77
CA LYS A 57 21.32 8.81 0.71
C LYS A 57 19.90 8.62 1.26
N VAL A 58 18.92 8.24 0.42
CA VAL A 58 17.56 7.96 0.89
C VAL A 58 17.62 6.78 1.85
N SER A 59 16.99 6.96 3.01
CA SER A 59 17.05 5.96 4.08
C SER A 59 16.44 4.63 3.61
N ARG A 60 17.06 3.51 3.95
CA ARG A 60 16.50 2.16 3.68
C ARG A 60 15.11 1.96 4.26
N SER A 61 14.74 2.74 5.29
CA SER A 61 13.41 2.71 5.89
C SER A 61 12.34 3.19 4.91
N PHE A 62 12.63 4.22 4.09
CA PHE A 62 11.68 4.74 3.10
C PHE A 62 11.28 3.66 2.09
N PHE A 63 12.27 2.98 1.51
CA PHE A 63 12.03 1.91 0.54
C PHE A 63 11.18 0.77 1.11
N LYS A 64 11.41 0.41 2.37
CA LYS A 64 10.61 -0.62 3.06
C LYS A 64 9.19 -0.12 3.31
N THR A 65 9.02 1.11 3.79
CA THR A 65 7.70 1.68 4.07
C THR A 65 6.85 1.78 2.82
N ILE A 66 7.37 2.33 1.72
CA ILE A 66 6.63 2.44 0.45
C ILE A 66 6.24 1.05 -0.07
N LEU A 67 7.14 0.06 0.04
CA LEU A 67 6.82 -1.30 -0.39
C LEU A 67 5.73 -1.93 0.49
N MET A 68 5.75 -1.69 1.80
CA MET A 68 4.70 -2.15 2.71
C MET A 68 3.35 -1.51 2.39
N ILE A 69 3.32 -0.21 2.10
CA ILE A 69 2.12 0.51 1.65
C ILE A 69 1.57 -0.11 0.37
N ALA A 70 2.44 -0.43 -0.60
CA ALA A 70 2.00 -1.10 -1.82
C ALA A 70 1.42 -2.50 -1.57
N LEU A 71 1.93 -3.24 -0.58
CA LEU A 71 1.55 -4.64 -0.32
C LEU A 71 0.25 -4.78 0.48
N ILE A 72 -0.06 -3.86 1.39
CA ILE A 72 -1.26 -3.95 2.24
C ILE A 72 -2.57 -4.03 1.43
N PRO A 73 -2.81 -3.15 0.44
CA PRO A 73 -4.01 -3.23 -0.39
C PRO A 73 -4.06 -4.52 -1.22
N VAL A 74 -2.92 -5.05 -1.67
CA VAL A 74 -2.86 -6.35 -2.38
C VAL A 74 -3.33 -7.47 -1.46
N VAL A 75 -2.80 -7.52 -0.23
CA VAL A 75 -3.15 -8.57 0.73
C VAL A 75 -4.63 -8.50 1.10
N LEU A 76 -5.16 -7.30 1.35
CA LEU A 76 -6.59 -7.12 1.63
C LEU A 76 -7.46 -7.51 0.44
N ALA A 77 -7.09 -7.08 -0.77
CA ALA A 77 -7.84 -7.43 -1.98
C ALA A 77 -7.91 -8.94 -2.20
N ILE A 78 -6.78 -9.64 -2.03
CA ILE A 78 -6.73 -11.11 -2.12
C ILE A 78 -7.59 -11.74 -1.03
N PHE A 79 -7.47 -11.27 0.22
CA PHE A 79 -8.24 -11.80 1.35
C PHE A 79 -9.75 -11.68 1.14
N PHE A 80 -10.23 -10.49 0.77
CA PHE A 80 -11.65 -10.25 0.52
C PHE A 80 -12.14 -10.96 -0.75
N PHE A 81 -11.32 -11.05 -1.80
CA PHE A 81 -11.65 -11.84 -2.98
C PHE A 81 -11.93 -13.31 -2.63
N TYR A 82 -11.09 -13.92 -1.77
CA TYR A 82 -11.30 -15.29 -1.32
C TYR A 82 -12.53 -15.48 -0.44
N ILE A 83 -12.83 -14.51 0.43
CA ILE A 83 -13.99 -14.58 1.33
C ILE A 83 -15.31 -14.40 0.57
N ASN A 84 -15.34 -13.47 -0.37
CA ASN A 84 -16.56 -13.11 -1.11
C ASN A 84 -16.77 -14.02 -2.34
N GLY A 85 -15.79 -14.87 -2.69
CA GLY A 85 -15.86 -15.73 -3.88
C GLY A 85 -15.69 -14.99 -5.21
N GLY A 86 -15.14 -13.76 -5.15
CA GLY A 86 -15.01 -12.84 -6.27
C GLY A 86 -15.01 -11.38 -5.79
N ILE A 87 -14.83 -10.43 -6.71
CA ILE A 87 -15.17 -9.03 -6.46
C ILE A 87 -16.50 -8.77 -7.16
N GLU A 88 -17.54 -8.48 -6.40
CA GLU A 88 -18.82 -8.11 -6.99
C GLU A 88 -18.82 -6.61 -7.29
N TRP A 89 -18.65 -6.26 -8.57
CA TRP A 89 -18.79 -4.89 -9.06
C TRP A 89 -20.28 -4.56 -9.25
N LYS A 90 -21.05 -4.62 -8.17
CA LYS A 90 -22.47 -4.23 -8.15
C LYS A 90 -22.65 -2.73 -7.94
#